data_AF-V8AMV8-F1
#
_entry.id   AF-V8AMV8-F1
#
_cell.length_a   1.000
_cell.length_b   1.000
_cell.length_c   1.000
_cell.angle_alpha   90.00
_cell.angle_beta   90.00
_cell.angle_gamma   90.00
#
_symmetry.space_group_name_H-M   'P 1'
#
loop_
_entity.id
_entity.type
_entity.pdbx_description
1 polymer ?
#
loop_
_entity_poly.entity_id
_entity_poly.type
_entity_poly.pdbx_seq_one_letter_code
_entity_poly.pdbx_strand_id
1 'polypeptide(L)'
;MYFTNFSRRSPLDVSIDYANIFAPVNPPAPSGYTNIYRLYNNRNLEHLYTKDANEKDRLPQLSKDWKYEGVAWKAPKSSSVPVYRVYDPRSGEHLYTKDAYEVSVLTSKHGWRREGVAFYSDSSSATPAYRLYNPAAGVGAHFITMDSYEKSVLVTRGWKYEGIAWYGQK
;
A
#
# COMPACT_ATOMS: atom_id res chain seq x y z
N MET A 1 6.00 -79.08 -20.91
CA MET A 1 6.80 -77.86 -21.16
C MET A 1 5.80 -76.83 -21.66
N TYR A 2 5.46 -75.72 -20.99
CA TYR A 2 6.30 -74.68 -20.39
C TYR A 2 5.64 -74.05 -19.15
N PHE A 3 6.49 -73.55 -18.24
CA PHE A 3 6.15 -72.67 -17.12
C PHE A 3 6.10 -71.19 -17.55
N THR A 4 5.71 -70.33 -16.61
CA THR A 4 5.90 -68.86 -16.46
C THR A 4 4.67 -68.01 -16.76
N ASN A 5 4.36 -66.93 -16.05
CA ASN A 5 4.82 -66.38 -14.77
C ASN A 5 3.77 -65.34 -14.33
N PHE A 6 3.51 -65.24 -13.02
CA PHE A 6 2.80 -64.10 -12.43
C PHE A 6 3.62 -62.82 -12.60
N SER A 7 3.07 -61.78 -13.23
CA SER A 7 3.65 -60.44 -13.22
C SER A 7 3.14 -59.65 -12.02
N ARG A 8 4.10 -59.03 -11.32
CA ARG A 8 4.00 -58.39 -10.02
C ARG A 8 3.17 -57.10 -10.08
N ARG A 9 2.30 -56.90 -9.10
CA ARG A 9 1.75 -55.58 -8.76
C ARG A 9 2.89 -54.69 -8.26
N SER A 10 3.06 -53.51 -8.85
CA SER A 10 3.94 -52.46 -8.34
C SER A 10 3.50 -52.06 -6.93
N PRO A 11 4.41 -51.91 -5.95
CA PRO A 11 4.04 -51.38 -4.64
C PRO A 11 3.64 -49.91 -4.79
N LEU A 12 2.52 -49.52 -4.17
CA LEU A 12 2.12 -48.13 -4.00
C LEU A 12 3.27 -47.40 -3.29
N ASP A 13 3.75 -46.33 -3.91
CA ASP A 13 4.72 -45.43 -3.29
C ASP A 13 4.02 -44.69 -2.14
N VAL A 14 4.31 -45.12 -0.91
CA VAL A 14 3.77 -44.52 0.32
C VAL A 14 4.70 -43.44 0.89
N SER A 15 5.66 -42.94 0.10
CA SER A 15 6.47 -41.80 0.48
C SER A 15 5.65 -40.51 0.41
N ILE A 16 4.88 -40.25 1.47
CA ILE A 16 4.44 -38.89 1.76
C ILE A 16 5.71 -38.08 2.01
N ASP A 17 6.04 -37.18 1.09
CA ASP A 17 7.13 -36.23 1.27
C ASP A 17 6.71 -35.20 2.33
N TYR A 18 6.99 -35.55 3.59
CA TYR A 18 6.71 -34.71 4.75
C TYR A 18 7.48 -33.37 4.73
N ALA A 19 8.48 -33.18 3.85
CA ALA A 19 9.21 -31.93 3.74
C ALA A 19 8.37 -30.80 3.10
N ASN A 20 7.34 -31.15 2.32
CA ASN A 20 6.51 -30.18 1.59
C ASN A 20 5.25 -29.72 2.35
N ILE A 21 4.92 -30.30 3.51
CA ILE A 21 3.70 -29.98 4.26
C ILE A 21 3.92 -28.79 5.22
N PHE A 22 5.16 -28.49 5.60
CA PHE A 22 5.52 -27.42 6.54
C PHE A 22 6.33 -26.28 5.91
N ALA A 23 6.49 -26.25 4.59
CA ALA A 23 7.05 -25.08 3.94
C ALA A 23 6.13 -23.86 4.22
N PRO A 24 6.66 -22.71 4.68
CA PRO A 24 5.85 -21.51 4.80
C PRO A 24 5.24 -21.22 3.42
N VAL A 25 3.91 -21.23 3.34
CA VAL A 25 3.19 -20.82 2.14
C VAL A 25 3.47 -19.32 2.00
N ASN A 26 4.56 -18.98 1.31
CA ASN A 26 4.81 -17.62 0.94
C ASN A 26 3.62 -17.20 0.07
N PRO A 27 2.86 -16.16 0.44
CA PRO A 27 1.83 -15.64 -0.43
C PRO A 27 2.47 -15.39 -1.80
N PRO A 28 1.79 -15.72 -2.92
CA PRO A 28 2.36 -15.56 -4.25
C PRO A 28 2.90 -14.14 -4.37
N ALA A 29 4.12 -14.03 -4.92
CA ALA A 29 4.73 -12.75 -5.21
C ALA A 29 3.71 -11.89 -5.96
N PRO A 30 3.57 -10.60 -5.60
CA PRO A 30 2.58 -9.74 -6.22
C PRO A 30 2.69 -9.78 -7.75
N SER A 31 1.55 -9.89 -8.45
CA SER A 31 1.45 -10.18 -9.89
C SER A 31 1.78 -8.99 -10.80
N GLY A 32 2.91 -8.34 -10.52
CA GLY A 32 3.36 -7.10 -11.14
C GLY A 32 3.06 -5.87 -10.30
N TYR A 33 3.61 -4.74 -10.74
CA TYR A 33 3.53 -3.47 -10.04
C TYR A 33 2.76 -2.42 -10.85
N THR A 34 2.21 -1.43 -10.16
CA THR A 34 1.64 -0.22 -10.74
C THR A 34 2.29 1.01 -10.11
N ASN A 35 2.44 2.07 -10.88
CA ASN A 35 2.91 3.35 -10.34
C ASN A 35 1.87 3.94 -9.40
N ILE A 36 2.34 4.51 -8.30
CA ILE A 36 1.59 5.42 -7.45
C ILE A 36 2.11 6.83 -7.70
N TYR A 37 1.26 7.65 -8.29
CA TYR A 37 1.52 9.04 -8.59
C TYR A 37 1.29 9.90 -7.35
N ARG A 38 2.16 10.89 -7.13
CA ARG A 38 1.97 11.92 -6.10
C ARG A 38 1.58 13.23 -6.75
N LEU A 39 0.56 13.86 -6.20
CA LEU A 39 0.13 15.20 -6.54
C LEU A 39 0.12 16.05 -5.27
N TYR A 40 0.53 17.31 -5.41
CA TYR A 40 0.48 18.30 -4.34
C TYR A 40 -0.55 19.38 -4.67
N ASN A 41 -1.34 19.77 -3.68
CA ASN A 41 -2.30 20.85 -3.80
C ASN A 41 -1.81 22.06 -2.99
N ASN A 42 -1.51 23.18 -3.66
CA ASN A 42 -0.96 24.36 -3.00
C ASN A 42 -1.98 25.16 -2.17
N ARG A 43 -3.28 24.89 -2.29
CA ARG A 43 -4.35 25.60 -1.57
C ARG A 43 -4.57 24.99 -0.20
N ASN A 44 -4.72 23.67 -0.15
CA ASN A 44 -5.00 22.93 1.09
C ASN A 44 -3.79 22.16 1.62
N LEU A 45 -2.65 22.25 0.93
CA LEU A 45 -1.36 21.63 1.28
C LEU A 45 -1.38 20.09 1.29
N GLU A 46 -2.42 19.46 0.75
CA GLU A 46 -2.52 18.00 0.73
C GLU A 46 -1.55 17.37 -0.27
N HIS A 47 -1.14 16.14 0.04
CA HIS A 47 -0.52 15.24 -0.92
C HIS A 47 -1.50 14.11 -1.25
N LEU A 48 -1.87 14.00 -2.52
CA LEU A 48 -2.72 12.94 -3.04
C LEU A 48 -1.84 11.86 -3.67
N TYR A 49 -2.09 10.61 -3.29
CA TYR A 49 -1.47 9.42 -3.84
C TYR A 49 -2.49 8.59 -4.62
N THR A 50 -2.21 8.32 -5.89
CA THR A 50 -3.15 7.60 -6.75
C THR A 50 -2.48 6.67 -7.74
N LYS A 51 -3.10 5.52 -7.99
CA LYS A 51 -2.75 4.64 -9.12
C LYS A 51 -3.46 5.03 -10.41
N ASP A 52 -4.48 5.88 -10.34
CA ASP A 52 -5.28 6.27 -11.48
C ASP A 52 -4.57 7.36 -12.29
N ALA A 53 -4.16 7.02 -13.51
CA ALA A 53 -3.54 7.97 -14.42
C ALA A 53 -4.50 9.10 -14.82
N ASN A 54 -5.82 8.83 -14.89
CA ASN A 54 -6.81 9.85 -15.20
C ASN A 54 -6.93 10.88 -14.08
N GLU A 55 -6.98 10.45 -12.81
CA GLU A 55 -6.97 11.37 -11.65
C GLU A 55 -5.70 12.24 -11.67
N LYS A 56 -4.53 11.62 -11.89
CA LYS A 56 -3.24 12.31 -12.03
C LYS A 56 -3.23 13.34 -13.17
N ASP A 57 -3.77 13.00 -14.34
CA ASP A 57 -3.76 13.90 -15.51
C ASP A 57 -4.86 14.98 -15.45
N ARG A 58 -6.00 14.68 -14.82
CA ARG A 58 -7.18 15.57 -14.82
C ARG A 58 -7.13 16.63 -13.73
N LEU A 59 -6.61 16.32 -12.54
CA LEU A 59 -6.60 17.27 -11.41
C LEU A 59 -5.88 18.60 -11.75
N PRO A 60 -4.67 18.61 -12.36
CA PRO A 60 -4.00 19.84 -12.78
C PRO A 60 -4.77 20.65 -13.84
N GLN A 61 -5.66 20.02 -14.61
CA GLN A 61 -6.49 20.71 -15.59
C GLN A 61 -7.75 21.34 -14.96
N LEU A 62 -8.22 20.78 -13.85
CA LEU A 62 -9.40 21.27 -13.15
C LEU A 62 -9.07 22.43 -12.21
N SER A 63 -7.86 22.47 -11.64
CA SER A 63 -7.39 23.57 -10.82
C SER A 63 -5.88 23.75 -10.95
N LYS A 64 -5.44 25.01 -11.04
CA LYS A 64 -4.01 25.41 -11.01
C LYS A 64 -3.31 25.06 -9.69
N ASP A 65 -4.09 24.72 -8.67
CA ASP A 65 -3.59 24.43 -7.34
C ASP A 65 -2.97 23.02 -7.26
N TRP A 66 -3.40 22.11 -8.14
CA TRP A 66 -2.86 20.76 -8.26
C TRP A 66 -1.60 20.73 -9.12
N LYS A 67 -0.55 20.08 -8.60
CA LYS A 67 0.72 19.85 -9.27
C LYS A 67 1.09 18.38 -9.21
N TYR A 68 1.41 17.78 -10.35
CA TYR A 68 1.98 16.44 -10.41
C TYR A 68 3.45 16.48 -9.99
N GLU A 69 3.84 15.61 -9.06
CA GLU A 69 5.18 15.57 -8.48
C GLU A 69 5.99 14.33 -8.88
N GLY A 70 5.42 13.46 -9.71
CA GLY A 70 6.09 12.24 -10.18
C GLY A 70 5.49 10.95 -9.60
N VAL A 71 6.16 9.84 -9.92
CA VAL A 71 5.89 8.54 -9.30
C VAL A 71 6.55 8.54 -7.92
N ALA A 72 5.75 8.39 -6.87
CA ALA A 72 6.27 8.33 -5.51
C ALA A 72 6.85 6.96 -5.16
N TRP A 73 6.20 5.89 -5.64
CA TRP A 73 6.68 4.51 -5.57
C TRP A 73 5.86 3.63 -6.53
N LYS A 74 6.25 2.36 -6.63
CA LYS A 74 5.44 1.32 -7.28
C LYS A 74 4.84 0.41 -6.21
N ALA A 75 3.55 0.16 -6.32
CA ALA A 75 2.81 -0.74 -5.45
C ALA A 75 2.46 -2.05 -6.19
N PRO A 76 2.40 -3.18 -5.49
CA PRO A 76 1.76 -4.39 -6.01
C PRO A 76 0.41 -4.13 -6.67
N LYS A 77 0.15 -4.82 -7.79
CA LYS A 77 -1.20 -4.86 -8.38
C LYS A 77 -2.20 -5.59 -7.49
N SER A 78 -1.73 -6.56 -6.69
CA SER A 78 -2.50 -7.25 -5.67
C SER A 78 -1.60 -7.67 -4.50
N SER A 79 -2.13 -7.64 -3.28
CA SER A 79 -1.56 -8.31 -2.11
C SER A 79 -2.66 -8.54 -1.07
N SER A 80 -2.35 -9.29 0.00
CA SER A 80 -3.25 -9.47 1.14
C SER A 80 -3.33 -8.24 2.07
N VAL A 81 -2.56 -7.19 1.78
CA VAL A 81 -2.39 -6.02 2.65
C VAL A 81 -2.89 -4.76 1.91
N PRO A 82 -4.20 -4.47 1.92
CA PRO A 82 -4.75 -3.29 1.26
C PRO A 82 -4.37 -2.00 1.99
N VAL A 83 -4.20 -0.93 1.23
CA VAL A 83 -4.13 0.45 1.73
C VAL A 83 -5.39 1.18 1.28
N TYR A 84 -6.16 1.64 2.25
CA TYR A 84 -7.42 2.35 2.04
C TYR A 84 -7.19 3.85 1.88
N ARG A 85 -8.00 4.49 1.03
CA ARG A 85 -8.13 5.95 0.97
C ARG A 85 -9.47 6.38 1.54
N VAL A 86 -9.43 7.39 2.41
CA VAL A 86 -10.60 8.03 3.01
C VAL A 86 -10.50 9.54 2.80
N TYR A 87 -11.64 10.18 2.55
CA TYR A 87 -11.74 11.58 2.17
C TYR A 87 -12.58 12.37 3.19
N ASP A 88 -12.09 13.50 3.67
CA ASP A 88 -12.87 14.44 4.48
C ASP A 88 -13.59 15.45 3.58
N PRO A 89 -14.93 15.39 3.42
CA PRO A 89 -15.64 16.36 2.60
C PRO A 89 -15.64 17.79 3.17
N ARG A 90 -15.22 18.00 4.42
CA ARG A 90 -15.18 19.32 5.06
C ARG A 90 -13.87 20.05 4.77
N SER A 91 -12.73 19.37 4.87
CA SER A 91 -11.40 19.95 4.62
C SER A 91 -10.89 19.72 3.20
N GLY A 92 -11.42 18.69 2.53
CA GLY A 92 -10.93 18.22 1.23
C GLY A 92 -9.74 17.26 1.34
N GLU A 93 -9.33 16.84 2.53
CA GLU A 93 -8.16 15.99 2.73
C GLU A 93 -8.40 14.52 2.41
N HIS A 94 -7.32 13.87 1.99
CA HIS A 94 -7.23 12.42 1.91
C HIS A 94 -6.30 11.87 2.99
N LEU A 95 -6.70 10.74 3.59
CA LEU A 95 -5.84 9.94 4.46
C LEU A 95 -5.72 8.52 3.90
N TYR A 96 -4.52 7.95 4.09
CA TYR A 96 -4.17 6.62 3.61
C TYR A 96 -3.76 5.74 4.77
N THR A 97 -4.36 4.55 4.87
CA THR A 97 -4.10 3.65 5.99
C THR A 97 -4.33 2.18 5.65
N LYS A 98 -3.56 1.30 6.30
CA LYS A 98 -3.82 -0.15 6.32
C LYS A 98 -4.80 -0.54 7.43
N ASP A 99 -5.05 0.34 8.38
CA ASP A 99 -5.87 0.04 9.55
C ASP A 99 -7.36 0.20 9.21
N ALA A 100 -8.07 -0.93 9.16
CA ALA A 100 -9.51 -0.95 8.94
C ALA A 100 -10.29 -0.32 10.11
N TYR A 101 -9.73 -0.30 11.32
CA TYR A 101 -10.33 0.37 12.47
C TYR A 101 -10.27 1.89 12.33
N GLU A 102 -9.13 2.46 11.93
CA GLU A 102 -8.99 3.89 11.60
C GLU A 102 -10.02 4.31 10.54
N VAL A 103 -10.16 3.54 9.46
CA VAL A 103 -11.20 3.77 8.44
C VAL A 103 -12.60 3.79 9.08
N SER A 104 -12.93 2.78 9.89
CA SER A 104 -14.24 2.67 10.53
C SER A 104 -14.55 3.88 11.42
N VAL A 105 -13.59 4.31 12.25
CA VAL A 105 -13.73 5.47 13.14
C VAL A 105 -13.94 6.74 12.33
N LEU A 106 -13.12 7.00 11.32
CA LEU A 106 -13.22 8.19 10.46
C LEU A 106 -14.58 8.25 9.77
N THR A 107 -15.06 7.13 9.22
CA THR A 107 -16.32 7.11 8.47
C THR A 107 -17.56 7.15 9.36
N SER A 108 -17.53 6.47 10.52
CA SER A 108 -18.71 6.36 11.38
C SER A 108 -18.86 7.51 12.37
N LYS A 109 -17.75 8.10 12.83
CA LYS A 109 -17.75 9.12 13.89
C LYS A 109 -17.40 10.52 13.39
N HIS A 110 -16.56 10.62 12.36
CA HIS A 110 -16.04 11.91 11.90
C HIS A 110 -16.67 12.38 10.58
N GLY A 111 -17.49 11.55 9.93
CA GLY A 111 -18.22 11.91 8.70
C GLY A 111 -17.35 11.86 7.43
N TRP A 112 -16.20 11.20 7.50
CA TRP A 112 -15.33 11.00 6.34
C TRP A 112 -15.96 9.97 5.39
N ARG A 113 -15.61 10.05 4.11
CA ARG A 113 -16.08 9.15 3.06
C ARG A 113 -15.01 8.10 2.77
N ARG A 114 -15.42 6.84 2.73
CA ARG A 114 -14.55 5.75 2.28
C ARG A 114 -14.54 5.73 0.75
N GLU A 115 -13.34 5.74 0.16
CA GLU A 115 -13.16 5.62 -1.29
C GLU A 115 -12.69 4.22 -1.72
N GLY A 116 -12.34 3.37 -0.75
CA GLY A 116 -11.99 1.97 -0.99
C GLY A 116 -10.49 1.73 -0.97
N VAL A 117 -10.05 0.66 -1.64
CA VAL A 117 -8.63 0.28 -1.72
C VAL A 117 -7.95 1.12 -2.78
N ALA A 118 -7.05 2.00 -2.36
CA ALA A 118 -6.26 2.82 -3.28
C ALA A 118 -5.18 1.98 -3.96
N PHE A 119 -4.42 1.21 -3.18
CA PHE A 119 -3.34 0.34 -3.63
C PHE A 119 -3.03 -0.71 -2.55
N TYR A 120 -1.99 -1.51 -2.77
CA TYR A 120 -1.60 -2.60 -1.87
C TYR A 120 -0.20 -2.35 -1.32
N SER A 121 0.06 -2.77 -0.09
CA SER A 121 1.41 -2.81 0.47
C SER A 121 2.16 -4.00 -0.10
N ASP A 122 3.44 -3.79 -0.36
CA ASP A 122 4.40 -4.86 -0.61
C ASP A 122 4.79 -5.55 0.71
N SER A 123 5.59 -6.60 0.59
CA SER A 123 6.24 -7.31 1.69
C SER A 123 7.21 -6.39 2.45
N SER A 124 7.51 -6.75 3.70
CA SER A 124 8.39 -5.97 4.58
C SER A 124 9.86 -5.94 4.17
N SER A 125 10.26 -6.70 3.14
CA SER A 125 11.59 -6.63 2.55
C SER A 125 11.73 -5.51 1.52
N ALA A 126 10.62 -4.88 1.09
CA ALA A 126 10.63 -3.74 0.18
C ALA A 126 10.92 -2.41 0.92
N THR A 127 10.86 -1.28 0.21
CA THR A 127 11.18 0.02 0.79
C THR A 127 10.02 0.51 1.68
N PRO A 128 10.29 0.91 2.94
CA PRO A 128 9.24 1.43 3.82
C PRO A 128 8.78 2.84 3.40
N ALA A 129 7.48 3.07 3.44
CA ALA A 129 6.87 4.39 3.41
C ALA A 129 6.58 4.85 4.84
N TYR A 130 7.11 6.01 5.24
CA TYR A 130 6.98 6.59 6.57
C TYR A 130 5.78 7.53 6.62
N ARG A 131 4.91 7.39 7.63
CA ARG A 131 3.83 8.36 7.91
C ARG A 131 4.30 9.39 8.92
N LEU A 132 4.08 10.65 8.60
CA LEU A 132 4.36 11.77 9.49
C LEU A 132 3.10 12.63 9.64
N TYR A 133 2.91 13.17 10.84
CA TYR A 133 1.83 14.10 11.17
C TYR A 133 2.40 15.44 11.66
N ASN A 134 1.90 16.54 11.11
CA ASN A 134 2.23 17.89 11.53
C ASN A 134 1.15 18.45 12.45
N PRO A 135 1.38 18.51 13.78
CA PRO A 135 0.38 19.04 14.73
C PRO A 135 0.15 20.55 14.58
N ALA A 136 1.05 21.29 13.92
CA ALA A 136 0.89 22.71 13.65
C ALA A 136 0.17 22.99 12.32
N ALA A 137 -0.09 21.96 11.51
CA ALA A 137 -0.89 22.09 10.31
C ALA A 137 -2.37 22.00 10.64
N GLY A 138 -3.19 22.79 9.92
CA GLY A 138 -4.63 22.56 9.86
C GLY A 138 -4.92 21.48 8.83
N VAL A 139 -5.02 21.90 7.57
CA VAL A 139 -5.21 21.01 6.42
C VAL A 139 -3.86 20.61 5.83
N GLY A 140 -3.76 19.40 5.27
CA GLY A 140 -2.52 18.81 4.77
C GLY A 140 -1.62 18.30 5.89
N ALA A 141 -2.19 17.88 7.02
CA ALA A 141 -1.40 17.58 8.21
C ALA A 141 -0.64 16.25 8.13
N HIS A 142 -0.97 15.35 7.20
CA HIS A 142 -0.27 14.08 7.02
C HIS A 142 0.63 14.09 5.79
N PHE A 143 1.80 13.49 5.92
CA PHE A 143 2.76 13.32 4.84
C PHE A 143 3.31 11.90 4.80
N ILE A 144 3.58 11.42 3.59
CA ILE A 144 4.14 10.10 3.33
C ILE A 144 5.42 10.26 2.52
N THR A 145 6.48 9.58 2.96
CA THR A 145 7.73 9.54 2.20
C THR A 145 8.43 8.20 2.32
N MET A 146 9.07 7.75 1.23
CA MET A 146 10.02 6.63 1.26
C MET A 146 11.47 7.11 1.44
N ASP A 147 11.68 8.42 1.64
CA ASP A 147 12.99 8.98 1.94
C ASP A 147 13.18 9.08 3.45
N SER A 148 14.09 8.24 3.96
CA SER A 148 14.42 8.21 5.38
C SER A 148 15.11 9.50 5.86
N TYR A 149 15.83 10.21 4.98
CA TYR A 149 16.44 11.49 5.28
C TYR A 149 15.37 12.58 5.38
N GLU A 150 14.43 12.66 4.42
CA GLU A 150 13.30 13.60 4.47
C GLU A 150 12.48 13.43 5.75
N LYS A 151 12.12 12.18 6.09
CA LYS A 151 11.46 11.86 7.37
C LYS A 151 12.25 12.41 8.56
N SER A 152 13.57 12.21 8.58
CA SER A 152 14.41 12.62 9.71
C SER A 152 14.48 14.14 9.83
N VAL A 153 14.59 14.85 8.70
CA VAL A 153 14.54 16.32 8.66
C VAL A 153 13.20 16.84 9.16
N LEU A 154 12.07 16.27 8.72
CA LEU A 154 10.74 16.70 9.16
C LEU A 154 10.53 16.51 10.66
N VAL A 155 11.04 15.39 11.23
CA VAL A 155 11.00 15.15 12.68
C VAL A 155 11.77 16.24 13.44
N THR A 156 12.94 16.67 12.95
CA THR A 156 13.69 17.78 13.58
C THR A 156 12.95 19.13 13.51
N ARG A 157 11.97 19.24 12.61
CA ARG A 157 11.12 20.43 12.39
C ARG A 157 9.76 20.34 13.10
N GLY A 158 9.60 19.39 14.02
CA GLY A 158 8.40 19.28 14.86
C GLY A 158 7.30 18.37 14.31
N TRP A 159 7.52 17.69 13.17
CA TRP A 159 6.61 16.64 12.71
C TRP A 159 6.71 15.41 13.61
N LYS A 160 5.58 14.75 13.86
CA LYS A 160 5.51 13.48 14.59
C LYS A 160 5.66 12.33 13.60
N TYR A 161 6.63 11.46 13.85
CA TYR A 161 6.73 10.20 13.12
C TYR A 161 5.73 9.19 13.69
N GLU A 162 4.84 8.67 12.84
CA GLU A 162 3.77 7.76 13.24
C GLU A 162 4.05 6.30 12.89
N GLY A 163 5.22 6.01 12.30
CA GLY A 163 5.64 4.65 11.95
C GLY A 163 5.69 4.39 10.44
N ILE A 164 5.94 3.13 10.11
CA ILE A 164 5.91 2.63 8.73
C ILE A 164 4.45 2.44 8.33
N ALA A 165 4.00 3.24 7.37
CA ALA A 165 2.65 3.24 6.85
C ALA A 165 2.37 1.98 6.03
N TRP A 166 3.31 1.60 5.15
CA TRP A 166 3.31 0.42 4.27
C TRP A 166 4.68 0.25 3.60
N TYR A 167 4.81 -0.73 2.70
CA TYR A 167 6.01 -0.96 1.89
C TYR A 167 5.71 -0.88 0.39
N GLY A 168 6.70 -0.52 -0.42
CA GLY A 168 6.64 -0.53 -1.88
C GLY A 168 8.01 -0.46 -2.54
N GLN A 169 8.04 -0.49 -3.87
CA GLN A 169 9.29 -0.44 -4.66
C GLN A 169 9.60 1.00 -5.06
N LYS A 170 10.86 1.40 -4.96
CA LYS A 170 11.33 2.71 -5.42
C LYS A 170 11.67 2.68 -6.91
#